data_AF-A0AAV6QCK2-F1
#
_entry.id   AF-A0AAV6QCK2-F1
#
_cell.length_a   1.000
_cell.length_b   1.000
_cell.length_c   1.000
_cell.angle_alpha   90.00
_cell.angle_beta   90.00
_cell.angle_gamma   90.00
#
_symmetry.space_group_name_H-M   'P 1'
#
loop_
_entity.id
_entity.type
_entity.pdbx_description
1 polymer ?
#
loop_
_entity_poly.entity_id
_entity_poly.type
_entity_poly.pdbx_seq_one_letter_code
_entity_poly.pdbx_strand_id
1 'polypeptide(L)'
;MNDKLVFLGLLYFVQGIPYGLQSSLLPVYLRGAGHSFTRIAFTKVLYFPWVLKVLWAPLVDRLSTKRRWLVATVTGLALTCLSSAALAPEAHMWGVAGTLLAMNSLASVQDIAVDGAAVRLLKGRGELGLGNMAQVVGYKAGSVFAGGGLLAVIDVAGWSWMFMLLTFVYAGVALFVWGAPVLDEETVKGQQADGGRKGGQGADAVQPWRVWRKLLAVPGTPWTVLYVLTYKLGEQGAVTMFPLFLLDHHMTARELGFWNGVIAMGFSICGSSLGGLLLAQFSIGSMMRRVFVLRTVSMVFQSSLLTVLEPSPLMKGMAILSMSVQHFLGGLITTLTFTTMMHCTQRAEDSIQATHYSFLATLEVLGKLTFSALAGGVVDMFGFQVAFLFFLTLSAGTALHVWTATFTGALREHQLKEQPNDARVKYRYVVIHSVEYRYVVICSVKYRYVVIHSVEYRYVVIRSVKYRYVVIRSVKYRYVVIHSVEYRYVVICSVKYRYVVIHSVEYRYVVSKTKKKTKKKTKKTKKKTKKTKRPKQEDQKTKKTKKKKTKKKTKKTPRRPKDQEEDQEKTEDLEDQEENQEEDQEENQEDQEENQEETEEDTAPPSRKNLISEKTQEHG
;
A
#
# COMPACT_ATOMS: atom_id res chain seq x y z
N MET A 1 0.27 -16.01 1.85
CA MET A 1 -0.42 -14.97 1.04
C MET A 1 -1.88 -15.34 0.80
N ASN A 2 -2.18 -16.54 0.29
CA ASN A 2 -3.55 -16.96 -0.02
C ASN A 2 -4.50 -16.94 1.19
N ASP A 3 -4.05 -17.38 2.36
CA ASP A 3 -4.93 -17.48 3.54
C ASP A 3 -5.45 -16.12 4.02
N LYS A 4 -4.61 -15.08 4.00
CA LYS A 4 -5.01 -13.70 4.32
C LYS A 4 -6.04 -13.16 3.33
N LEU A 5 -5.86 -13.43 2.04
CA LEU A 5 -6.74 -12.95 0.98
C LEU A 5 -8.11 -13.64 1.03
N VAL A 6 -8.13 -14.95 1.29
CA VAL A 6 -9.37 -15.71 1.49
C VAL A 6 -10.08 -15.23 2.74
N PHE A 7 -9.34 -15.03 3.84
CA PHE A 7 -9.88 -14.49 5.09
C PHE A 7 -10.56 -13.12 4.90
N LEU A 8 -9.85 -12.15 4.32
CA LEU A 8 -10.41 -10.83 4.04
C LEU A 8 -11.57 -10.91 3.04
N GLY A 9 -11.42 -11.69 1.97
CA GLY A 9 -12.47 -11.89 0.97
C GLY A 9 -13.77 -12.42 1.57
N LEU A 10 -13.70 -13.37 2.52
CA LEU A 10 -14.86 -13.87 3.25
C LEU A 10 -15.52 -12.78 4.10
N LEU A 11 -14.73 -12.00 4.84
CA LEU A 11 -15.26 -10.90 5.67
C LEU A 11 -15.95 -9.85 4.82
N TYR A 12 -15.35 -9.45 3.70
CA TYR A 12 -15.94 -8.50 2.77
C TYR A 12 -17.16 -9.07 2.04
N PHE A 13 -17.18 -10.38 1.74
CA PHE A 13 -18.38 -11.04 1.21
C PHE A 13 -19.56 -10.93 2.17
N VAL A 14 -19.33 -11.27 3.44
CA VAL A 14 -20.35 -11.22 4.48
C VAL A 14 -20.82 -9.78 4.75
N GLN A 15 -19.93 -8.81 4.59
CA GLN A 15 -20.24 -7.38 4.65
C GLN A 15 -21.11 -6.89 3.48
N GLY A 16 -21.01 -7.51 2.30
CA GLY A 16 -21.80 -7.17 1.12
C GLY A 16 -23.27 -7.62 1.21
N ILE A 17 -23.58 -8.61 2.05
CA ILE A 17 -24.91 -9.21 2.18
C ILE A 17 -25.98 -8.19 2.63
N PRO A 18 -25.81 -7.43 3.73
CA PRO A 18 -26.83 -6.48 4.19
C PRO A 18 -27.13 -5.41 3.14
N TYR A 19 -26.10 -4.96 2.41
CA TYR A 19 -26.26 -4.02 1.32
C TYR A 19 -27.13 -4.60 0.20
N GLY A 20 -26.84 -5.83 -0.25
CA GLY A 20 -27.61 -6.52 -1.29
C GLY A 20 -29.07 -6.79 -0.92
N LEU A 21 -29.32 -7.22 0.32
CA LEU A 21 -30.68 -7.41 0.85
C LEU A 21 -31.49 -6.11 0.76
N GLN A 22 -30.90 -4.99 1.15
CA GLN A 22 -31.62 -3.73 1.16
C GLN A 22 -31.68 -3.05 -0.22
N SER A 23 -30.67 -3.22 -1.08
CA SER A 23 -30.60 -2.50 -2.37
C SER A 23 -31.50 -3.11 -3.43
N SER A 24 -31.72 -4.43 -3.33
CA SER A 24 -32.38 -5.20 -4.38
C SER A 24 -33.58 -5.98 -3.84
N LEU A 25 -33.39 -6.76 -2.78
CA LEU A 25 -34.44 -7.67 -2.29
C LEU A 25 -35.59 -6.92 -1.62
N LEU A 26 -35.30 -5.99 -0.72
CA LEU A 26 -36.32 -5.25 0.03
C LEU A 26 -37.26 -4.41 -0.88
N PRO A 27 -36.77 -3.62 -1.86
CA PRO A 27 -37.64 -2.87 -2.76
C PRO A 27 -38.57 -3.75 -3.57
N VAL A 28 -38.08 -4.89 -4.07
CA VAL A 28 -38.86 -5.83 -4.87
C VAL A 28 -39.95 -6.47 -4.01
N TYR A 29 -39.59 -6.94 -2.82
CA TYR A 29 -40.54 -7.55 -1.91
C TYR A 29 -41.62 -6.56 -1.43
N LEU A 30 -41.23 -5.35 -1.00
CA LEU A 30 -42.20 -4.32 -0.59
C LEU A 30 -43.12 -3.88 -1.73
N ARG A 31 -42.61 -3.85 -2.97
CA ARG A 31 -43.44 -3.56 -4.14
C ARG A 31 -44.44 -4.67 -4.40
N GLY A 32 -44.03 -5.94 -4.26
CA GLY A 32 -44.90 -7.12 -4.34
C GLY A 32 -46.00 -7.11 -3.30
N ALA A 33 -45.71 -6.65 -2.08
CA ALA A 33 -46.69 -6.43 -1.01
C ALA A 33 -47.60 -5.20 -1.22
N GLY A 34 -47.51 -4.50 -2.35
CA GLY A 34 -48.39 -3.39 -2.71
C GLY A 34 -48.00 -2.02 -2.14
N HIS A 35 -46.81 -1.87 -1.53
CA HIS A 35 -46.36 -0.56 -1.03
C HIS A 35 -46.04 0.43 -2.16
N SER A 36 -46.25 1.72 -1.87
CA SER A 36 -45.96 2.81 -2.82
C SER A 36 -44.45 3.01 -3.01
N PHE A 37 -44.06 3.51 -4.18
CA PHE A 37 -42.67 3.85 -4.49
C PHE A 37 -42.05 4.83 -3.49
N THR A 38 -42.85 5.76 -2.95
CA THR A 38 -42.41 6.69 -1.91
C THR A 38 -41.98 5.99 -0.62
N ARG A 39 -42.78 5.02 -0.13
CA ARG A 39 -42.43 4.23 1.07
C ARG A 39 -41.17 3.39 0.82
N ILE A 40 -41.06 2.81 -0.36
CA ILE A 40 -39.87 2.07 -0.77
C ILE A 40 -38.64 2.99 -0.80
N ALA A 41 -38.76 4.20 -1.36
CA ALA A 41 -37.68 5.17 -1.38
C ALA A 41 -37.24 5.59 0.04
N PHE A 42 -38.19 5.75 0.97
CA PHE A 42 -37.90 6.07 2.37
C PHE A 42 -37.05 4.99 3.07
N THR A 43 -37.10 3.73 2.65
CA THR A 43 -36.22 2.66 3.20
C THR A 43 -34.73 2.93 2.97
N LYS A 44 -34.36 3.83 2.05
CA LYS A 44 -32.96 4.24 1.88
C LYS A 44 -32.40 4.95 3.12
N VAL A 45 -33.24 5.49 4.01
CA VAL A 45 -32.80 6.06 5.29
C VAL A 45 -32.06 5.04 6.15
N LEU A 46 -32.32 3.75 5.97
CA LEU A 46 -31.67 2.69 6.74
C LEU A 46 -30.17 2.54 6.37
N TYR A 47 -29.70 3.16 5.27
CA TYR A 47 -28.28 3.24 4.91
C TYR A 47 -27.53 4.35 5.65
N PHE A 48 -28.22 5.22 6.38
CA PHE A 48 -27.60 6.35 7.07
C PHE A 48 -26.40 5.97 7.98
N PRO A 49 -26.37 4.80 8.64
CA PRO A 49 -25.20 4.38 9.39
C PRO A 49 -23.89 4.34 8.58
N TRP A 50 -23.94 3.98 7.29
CA TRP A 50 -22.75 3.96 6.42
C TRP A 50 -22.11 5.33 6.22
N VAL A 51 -22.92 6.40 6.26
CA VAL A 51 -22.45 7.79 6.14
C VAL A 51 -21.93 8.30 7.49
N LEU A 52 -22.53 7.84 8.59
CA LEU A 52 -22.12 8.26 9.93
C LEU A 52 -20.94 7.47 10.50
N LYS A 53 -20.47 6.41 9.83
CA LYS A 53 -19.44 5.50 10.36
C LYS A 53 -18.14 6.18 10.81
N VAL A 54 -17.80 7.30 10.17
CA VAL A 54 -16.66 8.14 10.58
C VAL A 54 -16.77 8.65 12.03
N LEU A 55 -17.98 8.80 12.58
CA LEU A 55 -18.20 9.33 13.93
C LEU A 55 -17.81 8.33 15.02
N TRP A 56 -18.06 7.02 14.81
CA TRP A 56 -17.68 5.98 15.76
C TRP A 56 -16.41 5.22 15.39
N ALA A 57 -15.82 5.47 14.21
CA ALA A 57 -14.53 4.88 13.84
C ALA A 57 -13.41 5.10 14.89
N PRO A 58 -13.28 6.29 15.52
CA PRO A 58 -12.31 6.49 16.61
C PRO A 58 -12.57 5.61 17.84
N LEU A 59 -13.83 5.27 18.12
CA LEU A 59 -14.21 4.39 19.22
C LEU A 59 -13.82 2.95 18.92
N VAL A 60 -14.07 2.49 17.70
CA VAL A 60 -13.68 1.14 17.23
C VAL A 60 -12.16 0.97 17.22
N ASP A 61 -11.40 2.04 16.98
CA ASP A 61 -9.94 2.02 17.06
C ASP A 61 -9.39 1.93 18.49
N ARG A 62 -10.06 2.52 19.48
CA ARG A 62 -9.52 2.65 20.84
C ARG A 62 -10.02 1.61 21.85
N LEU A 63 -11.26 1.12 21.69
CA LEU A 63 -11.95 0.40 22.75
C LEU A 63 -11.68 -1.11 22.81
N SER A 64 -11.29 -1.75 21.70
CA SER A 64 -11.11 -3.21 21.67
C SER A 64 -10.22 -3.69 20.53
N THR A 65 -9.85 -4.97 20.56
CA THR A 65 -9.13 -5.61 19.45
C THR A 65 -10.05 -5.77 18.24
N LYS A 66 -9.46 -5.83 17.04
CA LYS A 66 -10.22 -6.01 15.80
C LYS A 66 -10.96 -7.35 15.79
N ARG A 67 -10.36 -8.42 16.34
CA ARG A 67 -11.02 -9.72 16.52
C ARG A 67 -12.31 -9.59 17.33
N ARG A 68 -12.26 -8.94 18.50
CA ARG A 68 -13.44 -8.78 19.39
C ARG A 68 -14.54 -7.99 18.71
N TRP A 69 -14.22 -6.90 18.02
CA TRP A 69 -15.19 -6.13 17.24
C TRP A 69 -15.80 -6.95 16.11
N LEU A 70 -15.00 -7.72 15.37
CA LEU A 70 -15.51 -8.57 14.29
C LEU A 70 -16.42 -9.68 14.82
N VAL A 71 -16.02 -10.40 15.88
CA VAL A 71 -16.87 -11.42 16.51
C VAL A 71 -18.17 -10.79 16.99
N ALA A 72 -18.11 -9.67 17.70
CA ALA A 72 -19.30 -9.01 18.26
C ALA A 72 -20.26 -8.55 17.15
N THR A 73 -19.74 -7.90 16.10
CA THR A 73 -20.56 -7.41 14.99
C THR A 73 -21.14 -8.54 14.15
N VAL A 74 -20.36 -9.57 13.81
CA VAL A 74 -20.83 -10.73 13.04
C VAL A 74 -21.84 -11.56 13.83
N THR A 75 -21.63 -11.73 15.14
CA THR A 75 -22.63 -12.37 16.02
C THR A 75 -23.90 -11.54 16.09
N GLY A 76 -23.78 -10.21 16.21
CA GLY A 76 -24.92 -9.30 16.13
C GLY A 76 -25.68 -9.41 14.79
N LEU A 77 -24.97 -9.57 13.67
CA LEU A 77 -25.57 -9.80 12.35
C LEU A 77 -26.33 -11.13 12.32
N ALA A 78 -25.79 -12.19 12.92
CA ALA A 78 -26.49 -13.47 13.06
C ALA A 78 -27.80 -13.32 13.88
N LEU A 79 -27.75 -12.60 15.00
CA LEU A 79 -28.90 -12.36 15.88
C LEU A 79 -29.97 -11.47 15.23
N THR A 80 -29.58 -10.46 14.48
CA THR A 80 -30.51 -9.61 13.72
C THR A 80 -31.15 -10.37 12.55
N CYS A 81 -30.42 -11.28 11.89
CA CYS A 81 -30.99 -12.22 10.93
C CYS A 81 -32.00 -13.15 11.60
N LEU A 82 -31.66 -13.70 12.76
CA LEU A 82 -32.55 -14.61 13.50
C LEU A 82 -33.84 -13.90 13.92
N SER A 83 -33.71 -12.65 14.39
CA SER A 83 -34.85 -11.78 14.70
C SER A 83 -35.69 -11.50 13.46
N SER A 84 -35.07 -11.26 12.31
CA SER A 84 -35.78 -11.02 11.03
C SER A 84 -36.49 -12.27 10.51
N ALA A 85 -35.98 -13.47 10.81
CA ALA A 85 -36.62 -14.73 10.44
C ALA A 85 -37.96 -14.94 11.17
N ALA A 86 -38.06 -14.44 12.41
CA ALA A 86 -39.28 -14.51 13.22
C ALA A 86 -40.29 -13.40 12.89
N LEU A 87 -39.88 -12.36 12.16
CA LEU A 87 -40.75 -11.24 11.78
C LEU A 87 -41.31 -11.47 10.38
N ALA A 88 -42.61 -11.78 10.29
CA ALA A 88 -43.32 -11.75 9.03
C ALA A 88 -43.40 -10.30 8.51
N PRO A 89 -42.84 -9.98 7.32
CA PRO A 89 -42.82 -8.61 6.80
C PRO A 89 -44.20 -7.99 6.63
N GLU A 90 -45.18 -8.81 6.29
CA GLU A 90 -46.58 -8.42 6.04
C GLU A 90 -47.27 -7.90 7.32
N ALA A 91 -46.88 -8.43 8.48
CA ALA A 91 -47.43 -8.05 9.79
C ALA A 91 -46.59 -6.99 10.52
N HIS A 92 -45.28 -6.93 10.25
CA HIS A 92 -44.32 -6.19 11.07
C HIS A 92 -43.32 -5.34 10.25
N MET A 93 -43.80 -4.54 9.30
CA MET A 93 -42.97 -3.65 8.46
C MET A 93 -41.96 -2.82 9.26
N TRP A 94 -42.38 -2.22 10.39
CA TRP A 94 -41.49 -1.43 11.25
C TRP A 94 -40.47 -2.30 12.00
N GLY A 95 -40.83 -3.53 12.36
CA GLY A 95 -39.91 -4.50 12.93
C GLY A 95 -38.81 -4.88 11.94
N VAL A 96 -39.18 -5.18 10.69
CA VAL A 96 -38.22 -5.47 9.61
C VAL A 96 -37.34 -4.25 9.30
N ALA A 97 -37.90 -3.04 9.28
CA ALA A 97 -37.10 -1.82 9.14
C ALA A 97 -36.10 -1.65 10.30
N GLY A 98 -36.53 -1.95 11.54
CA GLY A 98 -35.67 -1.91 12.72
C GLY A 98 -34.53 -2.93 12.67
N THR A 99 -34.79 -4.17 12.25
CA THR A 99 -33.74 -5.18 12.10
C THR A 99 -32.78 -4.84 10.97
N LEU A 100 -33.25 -4.29 9.85
CA LEU A 100 -32.39 -3.81 8.78
C LEU A 100 -31.54 -2.61 9.19
N LEU A 101 -32.08 -1.67 9.98
CA LEU A 101 -31.29 -0.58 10.55
C LEU A 101 -30.19 -1.12 11.47
N ALA A 102 -30.53 -2.10 12.31
CA ALA A 102 -29.56 -2.77 13.17
C ALA A 102 -28.47 -3.49 12.35
N MET A 103 -28.85 -4.21 11.28
CA MET A 103 -27.91 -4.84 10.35
C MET A 103 -26.95 -3.83 9.73
N ASN A 104 -27.44 -2.71 9.21
CA ASN A 104 -26.59 -1.68 8.61
C ASN A 104 -25.66 -1.03 9.64
N SER A 105 -26.15 -0.81 10.85
CA SER A 105 -25.35 -0.27 11.96
C SER A 105 -24.21 -1.23 12.31
N LEU A 106 -24.51 -2.52 12.49
CA LEU A 106 -23.51 -3.55 12.78
C LEU A 106 -22.52 -3.75 11.62
N ALA A 107 -23.01 -3.78 10.37
CA ALA A 107 -22.19 -3.93 9.18
C ALA A 107 -21.24 -2.74 8.99
N SER A 108 -21.67 -1.52 9.34
CA SER A 108 -20.80 -0.34 9.29
C SER A 108 -19.70 -0.34 10.36
N VAL A 109 -19.95 -0.92 11.54
CA VAL A 109 -18.93 -1.14 12.57
C VAL A 109 -17.99 -2.28 12.16
N GLN A 110 -18.53 -3.35 11.59
CA GLN A 110 -17.78 -4.46 11.03
C GLN A 110 -16.80 -3.96 9.96
N ASP A 111 -17.26 -3.16 9.01
CA ASP A 111 -16.46 -2.55 7.95
C ASP A 111 -15.23 -1.81 8.50
N ILE A 112 -15.40 -0.97 9.53
CA ILE A 112 -14.28 -0.28 10.19
C ILE A 112 -13.25 -1.29 10.76
N ALA A 113 -13.73 -2.37 11.36
CA ALA A 113 -12.87 -3.40 11.94
C ALA A 113 -12.15 -4.24 10.87
N VAL A 114 -12.84 -4.62 9.79
CA VAL A 114 -12.26 -5.35 8.65
C VAL A 114 -11.23 -4.47 7.94
N ASP A 115 -11.56 -3.22 7.65
CA ASP A 115 -10.66 -2.28 6.97
C ASP A 115 -9.42 -1.99 7.83
N GLY A 116 -9.60 -1.81 9.14
CA GLY A 116 -8.48 -1.70 10.07
C GLY A 116 -7.58 -2.93 10.08
N ALA A 117 -8.16 -4.13 10.02
CA ALA A 117 -7.41 -5.37 9.89
C ALA A 117 -6.70 -5.47 8.53
N ALA A 118 -7.35 -5.09 7.43
CA ALA A 118 -6.81 -5.14 6.08
C ALA A 118 -5.59 -4.22 5.92
N VAL A 119 -5.67 -2.97 6.40
CA VAL A 119 -4.57 -1.99 6.35
C VAL A 119 -3.29 -2.55 7.02
N ARG A 120 -3.44 -3.36 8.08
CA ARG A 120 -2.35 -3.92 8.87
C ARG A 120 -1.82 -5.24 8.31
N LEU A 121 -2.72 -6.11 7.85
CA LEU A 121 -2.38 -7.44 7.34
C LEU A 121 -1.70 -7.40 5.97
N LEU A 122 -2.05 -6.42 5.15
CA LEU A 122 -1.59 -6.28 3.77
C LEU A 122 -0.35 -5.40 3.71
N LYS A 123 0.81 -6.00 3.40
CA LYS A 123 2.08 -5.26 3.33
C LYS A 123 2.71 -5.41 1.94
N GLY A 124 3.21 -4.30 1.42
CA GLY A 124 3.83 -4.28 0.10
C GLY A 124 2.82 -4.22 -1.05
N ARG A 125 3.32 -3.93 -2.26
CA ARG A 125 2.48 -3.54 -3.40
C ARG A 125 1.62 -4.69 -3.93
N GLY A 126 2.19 -5.88 -4.01
CA GLY A 126 1.49 -7.08 -4.49
C GLY A 126 0.33 -7.47 -3.59
N GLU A 127 0.55 -7.47 -2.27
CA GLU A 127 -0.51 -7.80 -1.31
C GLU A 127 -1.60 -6.72 -1.25
N LEU A 128 -1.24 -5.44 -1.35
CA LEU A 128 -2.22 -4.35 -1.40
C LEU A 128 -3.16 -4.49 -2.60
N GLY A 129 -2.64 -4.75 -3.80
CA GLY A 129 -3.46 -4.92 -5.00
C GLY A 129 -4.42 -6.11 -4.91
N LEU A 130 -3.90 -7.27 -4.48
CA LEU A 130 -4.71 -8.49 -4.33
C LEU A 130 -5.71 -8.39 -3.16
N GLY A 131 -5.32 -7.76 -2.05
CA GLY A 131 -6.18 -7.56 -0.89
C GLY A 131 -7.35 -6.62 -1.17
N ASN A 132 -7.09 -5.49 -1.87
CA ASN A 132 -8.16 -4.59 -2.30
C ASN A 132 -9.02 -5.20 -3.42
N MET A 133 -8.49 -6.13 -4.23
CA MET A 133 -9.33 -6.97 -5.08
C MET A 133 -10.27 -7.82 -4.23
N ALA A 134 -9.75 -8.57 -3.25
CA ALA A 134 -10.56 -9.42 -2.39
C ALA A 134 -11.65 -8.61 -1.68
N GLN A 135 -11.33 -7.38 -1.26
CA GLN A 135 -12.28 -6.42 -0.72
C GLN A 135 -13.41 -6.08 -1.69
N VAL A 136 -13.08 -5.54 -2.86
CA VAL A 136 -14.10 -5.05 -3.80
C VAL A 136 -14.90 -6.21 -4.40
N VAL A 137 -14.24 -7.31 -4.76
CA VAL A 137 -14.88 -8.50 -5.33
C VAL A 137 -15.73 -9.21 -4.29
N GLY A 138 -15.21 -9.41 -3.07
CA GLY A 138 -15.96 -10.00 -1.96
C GLY A 138 -17.24 -9.24 -1.69
N TYR A 139 -17.15 -7.92 -1.47
CA TYR A 139 -18.30 -7.06 -1.23
C TYR A 139 -19.35 -7.14 -2.35
N LYS A 140 -18.93 -7.04 -3.61
CA LYS A 140 -19.85 -7.15 -4.77
C LYS A 140 -20.48 -8.53 -4.88
N ALA A 141 -19.71 -9.60 -4.68
CA ALA A 141 -20.21 -10.96 -4.72
C ALA A 141 -21.24 -11.22 -3.62
N GLY A 142 -21.00 -10.74 -2.39
CA GLY A 142 -21.96 -10.82 -1.29
C GLY A 142 -23.25 -10.05 -1.58
N SER A 143 -23.13 -8.85 -2.16
CA SER A 143 -24.28 -8.05 -2.57
C SER A 143 -25.12 -8.71 -3.66
N VAL A 144 -24.49 -9.32 -4.68
CA VAL A 144 -25.20 -10.05 -5.75
C VAL A 144 -25.83 -11.33 -5.22
N PHE A 145 -25.11 -12.06 -4.36
CA PHE A 145 -25.62 -13.26 -3.71
C PHE A 145 -26.89 -12.95 -2.92
N ALA A 146 -26.88 -11.91 -2.09
CA ALA A 146 -28.02 -11.54 -1.27
C ALA A 146 -29.14 -10.85 -2.05
N GLY A 147 -28.80 -9.94 -2.97
CA GLY A 147 -29.77 -9.12 -3.69
C GLY A 147 -30.40 -9.81 -4.90
N GLY A 148 -29.68 -10.73 -5.55
CA GLY A 148 -30.16 -11.47 -6.73
C GLY A 148 -30.34 -12.96 -6.45
N GLY A 149 -29.33 -13.61 -5.84
CA GLY A 149 -29.36 -15.05 -5.56
C GLY A 149 -30.46 -15.46 -4.60
N LEU A 150 -30.52 -14.83 -3.42
CA LEU A 150 -31.57 -15.11 -2.43
C LEU A 150 -32.96 -14.66 -2.92
N LEU A 151 -33.03 -13.56 -3.66
CA LEU A 151 -34.28 -13.09 -4.27
C LEU A 151 -34.84 -14.12 -5.27
N ALA A 152 -34.00 -14.77 -6.07
CA ALA A 152 -34.44 -15.75 -7.06
C ALA A 152 -35.07 -17.01 -6.45
N VAL A 153 -34.80 -17.30 -5.18
CA VAL A 153 -35.33 -18.47 -4.46
C VAL A 153 -36.34 -18.10 -3.39
N ILE A 154 -36.62 -16.80 -3.16
CA ILE A 154 -37.48 -16.35 -2.06
C ILE A 154 -38.92 -16.88 -2.17
N ASP A 155 -39.43 -17.01 -3.39
CA ASP A 155 -40.80 -17.49 -3.65
C ASP A 155 -40.97 -18.98 -3.30
N VAL A 156 -39.86 -19.75 -3.27
CA VAL A 156 -39.86 -21.18 -2.96
C VAL A 156 -39.43 -21.43 -1.52
N ALA A 157 -38.39 -20.73 -1.05
CA ALA A 157 -37.80 -20.94 0.27
C ALA A 157 -38.55 -20.18 1.38
N GLY A 158 -39.17 -19.05 1.05
CA GLY A 158 -39.82 -18.17 2.01
C GLY A 158 -38.85 -17.28 2.81
N TRP A 159 -39.39 -16.20 3.37
CA TRP A 159 -38.64 -15.17 4.10
C TRP A 159 -37.89 -15.73 5.32
N SER A 160 -38.57 -16.50 6.17
CA SER A 160 -37.98 -17.02 7.40
C SER A 160 -36.79 -17.94 7.14
N TRP A 161 -36.88 -18.81 6.13
CA TRP A 161 -35.79 -19.72 5.78
C TRP A 161 -34.57 -18.95 5.27
N MET A 162 -34.78 -17.96 4.40
CA MET A 162 -33.68 -17.11 3.92
C MET A 162 -32.89 -16.47 5.06
N PHE A 163 -33.57 -15.90 6.06
CA PHE A 163 -32.90 -15.29 7.21
C PHE A 163 -32.28 -16.32 8.17
N MET A 164 -32.89 -17.51 8.32
CA MET A 164 -32.27 -18.62 9.06
C MET A 164 -30.97 -19.08 8.41
N LEU A 165 -30.94 -19.23 7.08
CA LEU A 165 -29.72 -19.54 6.33
C LEU A 165 -28.63 -18.49 6.60
N LEU A 166 -28.99 -17.20 6.52
CA LEU A 166 -28.06 -16.11 6.82
C LEU A 166 -27.56 -16.15 8.26
N THR A 167 -28.42 -16.46 9.25
CA THR A 167 -27.99 -16.65 10.64
C THR A 167 -26.90 -17.70 10.75
N PHE A 168 -27.05 -18.86 10.10
CA PHE A 168 -26.01 -19.90 10.11
C PHE A 168 -24.72 -19.45 9.40
N VAL A 169 -24.84 -18.73 8.27
CA VAL A 169 -23.68 -18.16 7.56
C VAL A 169 -22.90 -17.20 8.48
N TYR A 170 -23.59 -16.25 9.12
CA TYR A 170 -22.96 -15.31 10.05
C TYR A 170 -22.40 -16.02 11.28
N ALA A 171 -23.11 -16.98 11.86
CA ALA A 171 -22.62 -17.75 13.00
C ALA A 171 -21.34 -18.54 12.66
N GLY A 172 -21.30 -19.18 11.49
CA GLY A 172 -20.11 -19.87 10.99
C GLY A 172 -18.93 -18.92 10.81
N VAL A 173 -19.16 -17.72 10.26
CA VAL A 173 -18.12 -16.69 10.12
C VAL A 173 -17.67 -16.15 11.48
N ALA A 174 -18.57 -15.98 12.45
CA ALA A 174 -18.21 -15.56 13.80
C ALA A 174 -17.29 -16.59 14.48
N LEU A 175 -17.59 -17.88 14.35
CA LEU A 175 -16.74 -18.97 14.85
C LEU A 175 -15.38 -18.99 14.13
N PHE A 176 -15.37 -18.78 12.81
CA PHE A 176 -14.14 -18.72 12.04
C PHE A 176 -13.24 -17.54 12.46
N VAL A 177 -13.81 -16.35 12.66
CA VAL A 177 -13.07 -15.18 13.17
C VAL A 177 -12.64 -15.38 14.61
N TRP A 178 -13.46 -16.04 15.44
CA TRP A 178 -13.05 -16.45 16.77
C TRP A 178 -11.80 -17.34 16.71
N GLY A 179 -11.67 -18.21 15.71
CA GLY A 179 -10.46 -19.03 15.51
C GLY A 179 -9.21 -18.29 15.01
N ALA A 180 -9.25 -16.97 14.77
CA ALA A 180 -8.16 -16.20 14.16
C ALA A 180 -7.43 -15.27 15.18
N PRO A 181 -6.51 -15.80 16.01
CA PRO A 181 -5.81 -15.00 17.03
C PRO A 181 -4.84 -13.96 16.44
N VAL A 182 -4.48 -14.07 15.16
CA VAL A 182 -3.65 -13.10 14.43
C VAL A 182 -4.19 -11.66 14.47
N LEU A 183 -5.46 -11.49 14.84
CA LEU A 183 -6.13 -10.19 14.96
C LEU A 183 -6.10 -9.58 16.39
N ASP A 184 -5.50 -10.28 17.37
CA ASP A 184 -5.42 -9.83 18.77
C ASP A 184 -4.09 -9.18 19.17
N GLU A 185 -3.07 -9.19 18.31
CA GLU A 185 -1.67 -8.90 18.65
C GLU A 185 -1.35 -7.48 19.19
N GLU A 186 -2.34 -6.65 19.52
CA GLU A 186 -2.16 -5.21 19.64
C GLU A 186 -2.53 -4.51 20.96
N THR A 187 -3.17 -5.14 21.95
CA THR A 187 -3.37 -4.44 23.24
C THR A 187 -2.13 -4.41 24.13
N VAL A 188 -1.17 -5.32 23.95
CA VAL A 188 -0.05 -5.46 24.91
C VAL A 188 1.08 -4.46 24.65
N LYS A 189 1.46 -4.19 23.39
CA LYS A 189 2.61 -3.31 23.10
C LYS A 189 2.31 -1.81 23.27
N GLY A 190 1.05 -1.38 23.09
CA GLY A 190 0.65 0.02 23.26
C GLY A 190 0.40 0.45 24.71
N GLN A 191 -0.02 -0.47 25.59
CA GLN A 191 -0.28 -0.17 27.00
C GLN A 191 0.97 -0.29 27.89
N GLN A 192 1.96 -1.11 27.53
CA GLN A 192 3.22 -1.19 28.29
C GLN A 192 4.15 0.01 28.06
N ALA A 193 4.13 0.63 26.86
CA ALA A 193 4.95 1.81 26.58
C ALA A 193 4.42 3.11 27.22
N ASP A 194 3.14 3.17 27.61
CA ASP A 194 2.49 4.37 28.18
C ASP A 194 2.31 4.31 29.71
N GLY A 195 2.94 3.33 30.37
CA GLY A 195 2.93 3.15 31.83
C GLY A 195 3.51 4.32 32.63
N GLY A 196 4.23 5.24 31.98
CA GLY A 196 4.85 6.42 32.59
C GLY A 196 4.09 7.75 32.44
N ARG A 197 2.97 7.81 31.68
CA ARG A 197 2.24 9.07 31.40
C ARG A 197 0.77 9.02 31.82
N LYS A 198 0.51 8.50 33.03
CA LYS A 198 -0.79 8.65 33.69
C LYS A 198 -1.00 10.10 34.15
N GLY A 199 -1.54 10.94 33.28
CA GLY A 199 -1.92 12.32 33.67
C GLY A 199 -2.76 13.15 32.70
N GLY A 200 -3.14 12.69 31.50
CA GLY A 200 -3.88 13.59 30.58
C GLY A 200 -4.72 12.99 29.45
N GLN A 201 -4.61 11.70 29.14
CA GLN A 201 -5.23 11.15 27.92
C GLN A 201 -6.72 10.82 28.04
N GLY A 202 -7.30 10.85 29.24
CA GLY A 202 -8.75 10.70 29.44
C GLY A 202 -9.59 11.87 28.90
N ALA A 203 -8.97 13.03 28.64
CA ALA A 203 -9.64 14.23 28.13
C ALA A 203 -9.57 14.37 26.59
N ASP A 204 -8.81 13.51 25.89
CA ASP A 204 -8.66 13.58 24.43
C ASP A 204 -9.86 12.99 23.66
N ALA A 205 -10.88 12.51 24.36
CA ALA A 205 -12.16 12.09 23.81
C ALA A 205 -13.10 13.28 23.47
N VAL A 206 -12.82 14.50 23.95
CA VAL A 206 -13.83 15.58 23.99
C VAL A 206 -13.64 16.65 22.89
N GLN A 207 -12.65 16.52 22.00
CA GLN A 207 -12.48 17.47 20.89
C GLN A 207 -12.45 16.78 19.52
N PRO A 208 -13.62 16.48 18.91
CA PRO A 208 -13.73 15.93 17.56
C PRO A 208 -12.85 16.68 16.55
N TRP A 209 -12.80 18.01 16.67
CA TRP A 209 -12.01 18.89 15.80
C TRP A 209 -10.51 18.59 15.75
N ARG A 210 -9.92 18.10 16.84
CA ARG A 210 -8.49 17.73 16.85
C ARG A 210 -8.24 16.43 16.07
N VAL A 211 -9.17 15.48 16.09
CA VAL A 211 -9.09 14.25 15.30
C VAL A 211 -9.15 14.57 13.81
N TRP A 212 -10.09 15.40 13.36
CA TRP A 212 -10.19 15.84 11.96
C TRP A 212 -8.90 16.50 11.47
N ARG A 213 -8.28 17.34 12.29
CA ARG A 213 -7.01 17.98 11.95
C ARG A 213 -5.87 16.97 11.80
N LYS A 214 -5.80 15.98 12.70
CA LYS A 214 -4.81 14.89 12.59
C LYS A 214 -5.01 14.07 11.32
N LEU A 215 -6.26 13.75 10.97
CA LEU A 215 -6.58 13.02 9.73
C LEU A 215 -6.11 13.77 8.49
N LEU A 216 -6.41 15.06 8.39
CA LEU A 216 -6.02 15.90 7.25
C LEU A 216 -4.52 16.22 7.20
N ALA A 217 -3.81 16.11 8.32
CA ALA A 217 -2.37 16.33 8.40
C ALA A 217 -1.57 15.16 7.80
N VAL A 218 -2.19 13.99 7.59
CA VAL A 218 -1.52 12.84 6.97
C VAL A 218 -1.07 13.19 5.54
N PRO A 219 0.20 12.94 5.16
CA PRO A 219 0.72 13.29 3.85
C PRO A 219 -0.06 12.64 2.70
N GLY A 220 -0.60 13.46 1.79
CA GLY A 220 -1.38 13.00 0.63
C GLY A 220 -2.89 12.90 0.88
N THR A 221 -3.36 13.09 2.11
CA THR A 221 -4.80 13.02 2.44
C THR A 221 -5.64 14.09 1.74
N PRO A 222 -5.24 15.38 1.68
CA PRO A 222 -6.04 16.38 0.98
C PRO A 222 -6.28 16.06 -0.50
N TRP A 223 -5.25 15.53 -1.18
CA TRP A 223 -5.36 15.09 -2.57
C TRP A 223 -6.29 13.87 -2.68
N THR A 224 -6.12 12.89 -1.80
CA THR A 224 -6.94 11.67 -1.78
C THR A 224 -8.40 11.98 -1.48
N VAL A 225 -8.69 12.93 -0.58
CA VAL A 225 -10.04 13.43 -0.27
C VAL A 225 -10.72 14.01 -1.51
N LEU A 226 -10.05 14.94 -2.21
CA LEU A 226 -10.60 15.52 -3.43
C LEU A 226 -10.79 14.45 -4.51
N TYR A 227 -9.85 13.52 -4.63
CA TYR A 227 -9.93 12.41 -5.57
C TYR A 227 -11.12 11.49 -5.27
N VAL A 228 -11.28 10.95 -4.05
CA VAL A 228 -12.37 10.02 -3.73
C VAL A 228 -13.76 10.65 -3.82
N LEU A 229 -13.86 11.98 -3.59
CA LEU A 229 -15.11 12.71 -3.78
C LEU A 229 -15.49 12.88 -5.25
N THR A 230 -14.50 12.98 -6.16
CA THR A 230 -14.74 13.38 -7.55
C THR A 230 -14.65 12.23 -8.55
N TYR A 231 -13.83 11.19 -8.28
CA TYR A 231 -13.42 10.21 -9.28
C TYR A 231 -14.57 9.44 -9.95
N LYS A 232 -15.72 9.31 -9.27
CA LYS A 232 -16.88 8.56 -9.75
C LYS A 232 -18.05 9.41 -10.19
N LEU A 233 -17.99 10.74 -10.08
CA LEU A 233 -19.14 11.60 -10.35
C LEU A 233 -19.67 11.41 -11.78
N GLY A 234 -18.82 11.62 -12.80
CA GLY A 234 -19.22 11.47 -14.20
C GLY A 234 -19.70 10.07 -14.55
N GLU A 235 -18.98 9.03 -14.08
CA GLU A 235 -19.41 7.64 -14.26
C GLU A 235 -20.79 7.41 -13.64
N GLN A 236 -21.02 7.90 -12.43
CA GLN A 236 -22.22 7.57 -11.68
C GLN A 236 -23.46 8.24 -12.25
N GLY A 237 -23.32 9.45 -12.80
CA GLY A 237 -24.36 10.06 -13.62
C GLY A 237 -24.72 9.17 -14.81
N ALA A 238 -23.73 8.77 -15.61
CA ALA A 238 -23.95 7.96 -16.80
C ALA A 238 -24.52 6.56 -16.49
N VAL A 239 -24.00 5.86 -15.48
CA VAL A 239 -24.48 4.53 -15.09
C VAL A 239 -25.91 4.56 -14.55
N THR A 240 -26.30 5.64 -13.84
CA THR A 240 -27.66 5.76 -13.31
C THR A 240 -28.65 6.18 -14.40
N MET A 241 -28.27 7.09 -15.29
CA MET A 241 -29.18 7.72 -16.26
C MET A 241 -29.27 6.95 -17.59
N PHE A 242 -28.24 6.22 -18.01
CA PHE A 242 -28.26 5.52 -19.30
C PHE A 242 -29.34 4.44 -19.39
N PRO A 243 -29.58 3.59 -18.36
CA PRO A 243 -30.70 2.65 -18.41
C PRO A 243 -32.06 3.35 -18.51
N LEU A 244 -32.23 4.52 -17.90
CA LEU A 244 -33.48 5.30 -18.00
C LEU A 244 -33.67 5.85 -19.42
N PHE A 245 -32.60 6.34 -20.05
CA PHE A 245 -32.63 6.74 -21.45
C PHE A 245 -33.06 5.59 -22.38
N LEU A 246 -32.54 4.38 -22.13
CA LEU A 246 -32.91 3.19 -22.90
C LEU A 246 -34.37 2.76 -22.67
N LEU A 247 -34.89 2.95 -21.46
CA LEU A 247 -36.29 2.69 -21.12
C LEU A 247 -37.21 3.59 -21.94
N ASP A 248 -36.84 4.87 -22.12
CA ASP A 248 -37.58 5.83 -22.95
C ASP A 248 -37.54 5.47 -24.45
N HIS A 249 -36.57 4.64 -24.88
CA HIS A 249 -36.39 4.18 -26.26
C HIS A 249 -36.87 2.74 -26.48
N HIS A 250 -37.96 2.35 -25.80
CA HIS A 250 -38.67 1.08 -25.96
C HIS A 250 -37.92 -0.19 -25.49
N MET A 251 -36.89 -0.06 -24.66
CA MET A 251 -36.31 -1.22 -23.97
C MET A 251 -37.15 -1.59 -22.76
N THR A 252 -37.35 -2.88 -22.51
CA THR A 252 -38.16 -3.29 -21.36
C THR A 252 -37.39 -3.18 -20.05
N ALA A 253 -38.08 -2.86 -18.95
CA ALA A 253 -37.49 -2.83 -17.61
C ALA A 253 -36.84 -4.18 -17.23
N ARG A 254 -37.38 -5.30 -17.74
CA ARG A 254 -36.82 -6.65 -17.53
C ARG A 254 -35.48 -6.83 -18.24
N GLU A 255 -35.38 -6.43 -19.51
CA GLU A 255 -34.12 -6.48 -20.26
C GLU A 255 -33.06 -5.60 -19.58
N LEU A 256 -33.41 -4.36 -19.22
CA LEU A 256 -32.49 -3.43 -18.55
C LEU A 256 -32.06 -3.91 -17.17
N GLY A 257 -32.98 -4.52 -16.40
CA GLY A 257 -32.67 -5.16 -15.12
C GLY A 257 -31.66 -6.30 -15.29
N PHE A 258 -31.82 -7.12 -16.32
CA PHE A 258 -30.86 -8.20 -16.63
C PHE A 258 -29.51 -7.65 -17.11
N TRP A 259 -29.51 -6.68 -18.03
CA TRP A 259 -28.28 -6.10 -18.58
C TRP A 259 -27.48 -5.34 -17.52
N ASN A 260 -28.12 -4.46 -16.74
CA ASN A 260 -27.44 -3.68 -15.71
C ASN A 260 -27.14 -4.49 -14.45
N GLY A 261 -28.09 -5.31 -14.01
CA GLY A 261 -28.01 -6.02 -12.72
C GLY A 261 -27.14 -7.27 -12.76
N VAL A 262 -27.15 -8.02 -13.87
CA VAL A 262 -26.42 -9.29 -13.98
C VAL A 262 -25.20 -9.14 -14.88
N ILE A 263 -25.39 -8.78 -16.15
CA ILE A 263 -24.29 -8.72 -17.13
C ILE A 263 -23.26 -7.67 -16.70
N ALA A 264 -23.69 -6.42 -16.52
CA ALA A 264 -22.78 -5.33 -16.22
C ALA A 264 -22.11 -5.50 -14.85
N MET A 265 -22.81 -6.04 -13.85
CA MET A 265 -22.23 -6.37 -12.55
C MET A 265 -21.16 -7.48 -12.65
N GLY A 266 -21.39 -8.51 -13.47
CA GLY A 266 -20.39 -9.52 -13.79
C GLY A 266 -19.12 -8.91 -14.39
N PHE A 267 -19.27 -8.01 -15.37
CA PHE A 267 -18.16 -7.23 -15.92
C PHE A 267 -17.48 -6.35 -14.87
N SER A 268 -18.25 -5.78 -13.93
CA SER A 268 -17.70 -4.99 -12.82
C SER A 268 -16.84 -5.83 -11.87
N ILE A 269 -17.24 -7.07 -11.59
CA ILE A 269 -16.45 -8.02 -10.80
C ILE A 269 -15.18 -8.39 -11.57
N CYS A 270 -15.29 -8.76 -12.86
CA CYS A 270 -14.15 -9.07 -13.72
C CYS A 270 -13.14 -7.92 -13.80
N GLY A 271 -13.62 -6.68 -13.94
CA GLY A 271 -12.78 -5.49 -13.93
C GLY A 271 -12.09 -5.27 -12.59
N SER A 272 -12.81 -5.47 -11.48
CA SER A 272 -12.21 -5.37 -10.14
C SER A 272 -11.13 -6.42 -9.90
N SER A 273 -11.34 -7.66 -10.36
CA SER A 273 -10.34 -8.73 -10.36
C SER A 273 -9.13 -8.37 -11.20
N LEU A 274 -9.33 -7.96 -12.46
CA LEU A 274 -8.20 -7.58 -13.30
C LEU A 274 -7.40 -6.40 -12.71
N GLY A 275 -8.07 -5.44 -12.05
CA GLY A 275 -7.44 -4.32 -11.38
C GLY A 275 -6.45 -4.73 -10.30
N GLY A 276 -6.82 -5.68 -9.44
CA GLY A 276 -5.91 -6.17 -8.40
C GLY A 276 -4.76 -7.00 -8.95
N LEU A 277 -5.00 -7.84 -9.97
CA LEU A 277 -3.94 -8.62 -10.63
C LEU A 277 -2.91 -7.71 -11.30
N LEU A 278 -3.39 -6.69 -12.03
CA LEU A 278 -2.50 -5.74 -12.70
C LEU A 278 -1.74 -4.87 -11.70
N LEU A 279 -2.34 -4.52 -10.56
CA LEU A 279 -1.65 -3.80 -9.49
C LEU A 279 -0.48 -4.57 -8.87
N ALA A 280 -0.51 -5.90 -8.93
CA ALA A 280 0.61 -6.72 -8.48
C ALA A 280 1.82 -6.62 -9.43
N GLN A 281 1.62 -6.21 -10.68
CA GLN A 281 2.66 -6.21 -11.72
C GLN A 281 3.04 -4.79 -12.20
N PHE A 282 2.12 -3.83 -12.09
CA PHE A 282 2.25 -2.49 -12.66
C PHE A 282 2.12 -1.40 -11.60
N SER A 283 2.56 -0.19 -11.97
CA SER A 283 2.44 0.96 -11.07
C SER A 283 1.07 1.59 -11.02
N ILE A 284 0.63 1.92 -9.80
CA ILE A 284 -0.70 2.47 -9.53
C ILE A 284 -0.91 3.77 -10.31
N GLY A 285 0.08 4.67 -10.32
CA GLY A 285 0.01 5.92 -11.07
C GLY A 285 -0.10 5.72 -12.59
N SER A 286 0.66 4.77 -13.16
CA SER A 286 0.62 4.48 -14.61
C SER A 286 -0.69 3.81 -15.02
N MET A 287 -1.19 2.89 -14.18
CA MET A 287 -2.48 2.24 -14.36
C MET A 287 -3.64 3.22 -14.27
N MET A 288 -3.71 4.01 -13.19
CA MET A 288 -4.74 5.04 -12.99
C MET A 288 -4.85 5.91 -14.24
N ARG A 289 -3.73 6.43 -14.75
CA ARG A 289 -3.71 7.26 -15.95
C ARG A 289 -4.32 6.57 -17.18
N ARG A 290 -3.91 5.33 -17.47
CA ARG A 290 -4.42 4.58 -18.63
C ARG A 290 -5.91 4.27 -18.49
N VAL A 291 -6.33 3.80 -17.32
CA VAL A 291 -7.72 3.40 -17.09
C VAL A 291 -8.67 4.60 -17.08
N PHE A 292 -8.26 5.76 -16.52
CA PHE A 292 -9.06 6.98 -16.59
C PHE A 292 -9.17 7.55 -18.02
N VAL A 293 -8.13 7.42 -18.86
CA VAL A 293 -8.25 7.77 -20.28
C VAL A 293 -9.22 6.82 -20.98
N LEU A 294 -9.08 5.51 -20.77
CA LEU A 294 -10.01 4.51 -21.32
C LEU A 294 -11.45 4.75 -20.87
N ARG A 295 -11.65 5.18 -19.61
CA ARG A 295 -12.97 5.57 -19.09
C ARG A 295 -13.57 6.71 -19.89
N THR A 296 -12.82 7.77 -20.12
CA THR A 296 -13.29 8.94 -20.88
C THR A 296 -13.67 8.54 -22.30
N VAL A 297 -12.88 7.68 -22.96
CA VAL A 297 -13.22 7.13 -24.29
C VAL A 297 -14.51 6.31 -24.26
N SER A 298 -14.69 5.44 -23.26
CA SER A 298 -15.92 4.67 -23.07
C SER A 298 -17.14 5.59 -22.87
N MET A 299 -16.98 6.69 -22.13
CA MET A 299 -18.05 7.68 -21.93
C MET A 299 -18.37 8.49 -23.20
N VAL A 300 -17.37 8.79 -24.04
CA VAL A 300 -17.61 9.37 -25.37
C VAL A 300 -18.43 8.41 -26.22
N PHE A 301 -18.06 7.12 -26.24
CA PHE A 301 -18.83 6.10 -26.95
C PHE A 301 -20.27 6.03 -26.43
N GLN A 302 -20.48 5.96 -25.12
CA GLN A 302 -21.82 5.95 -24.53
C GLN A 302 -22.62 7.21 -24.85
N SER A 303 -22.00 8.39 -24.80
CA SER A 303 -22.65 9.67 -25.13
C SER A 303 -23.01 9.76 -26.61
N SER A 304 -22.20 9.19 -27.51
CA SER A 304 -22.49 9.15 -28.94
C SER A 304 -23.71 8.29 -29.28
N LEU A 305 -24.02 7.28 -28.45
CA LEU A 305 -25.23 6.48 -28.63
C LEU A 305 -26.47 7.35 -28.47
N LEU A 306 -26.48 8.34 -27.59
CA LEU A 306 -27.65 9.22 -27.38
C LEU A 306 -28.06 10.03 -28.62
N THR A 307 -27.14 10.26 -29.56
CA THR A 307 -27.40 11.07 -30.76
C THR A 307 -27.74 10.24 -31.99
N VAL A 308 -27.39 8.95 -32.00
CA VAL A 308 -27.51 8.05 -33.15
C VAL A 308 -28.63 7.01 -32.93
N LEU A 309 -29.37 7.11 -31.82
CA LEU A 309 -30.22 6.02 -31.35
C LEU A 309 -31.53 5.90 -32.14
N GLU A 310 -31.56 5.00 -33.11
CA GLU A 310 -32.80 4.42 -33.65
C GLU A 310 -33.03 3.00 -33.09
N PRO A 311 -34.29 2.59 -32.80
CA PRO A 311 -34.63 1.26 -32.31
C PRO A 311 -34.19 0.14 -33.28
N SER A 312 -33.02 -0.47 -33.04
CA SER A 312 -32.51 -1.59 -33.85
C SER A 312 -31.84 -2.68 -32.99
N PRO A 313 -31.77 -3.94 -33.47
CA PRO A 313 -31.03 -5.00 -32.78
C PRO A 313 -29.53 -4.68 -32.57
N LEU A 314 -28.93 -3.98 -33.54
CA LEU A 314 -27.55 -3.49 -33.43
C LEU A 314 -27.39 -2.52 -32.26
N MET A 315 -28.37 -1.63 -32.07
CA MET A 315 -28.37 -0.69 -30.96
C MET A 315 -28.47 -1.37 -29.59
N LYS A 316 -29.30 -2.41 -29.45
CA LYS A 316 -29.32 -3.25 -28.23
C LYS A 316 -27.93 -3.80 -27.92
N GLY A 317 -27.25 -4.34 -28.94
CA GLY A 317 -25.87 -4.85 -28.80
C GLY A 317 -24.88 -3.77 -28.37
N MET A 318 -24.92 -2.59 -28.99
CA MET A 318 -24.06 -1.45 -28.63
C MET A 318 -24.33 -0.92 -27.22
N ALA A 319 -25.59 -0.88 -26.79
CA ALA A 319 -26.00 -0.45 -25.45
C ALA A 319 -25.46 -1.42 -24.38
N ILE A 320 -25.63 -2.73 -24.57
CA ILE A 320 -25.09 -3.76 -23.66
C ILE A 320 -23.56 -3.65 -23.61
N LEU A 321 -22.90 -3.51 -24.77
CA LEU A 321 -21.45 -3.36 -24.84
C LEU A 321 -20.98 -2.11 -24.07
N SER A 322 -21.63 -0.97 -24.30
CA SER A 322 -21.32 0.29 -23.63
C SER A 322 -21.45 0.17 -22.11
N MET A 323 -22.56 -0.39 -21.62
CA MET A 323 -22.77 -0.63 -20.19
C MET A 323 -21.72 -1.58 -19.61
N SER A 324 -21.42 -2.66 -20.32
CA SER A 324 -20.44 -3.67 -19.89
C SER A 324 -19.03 -3.10 -19.78
N VAL A 325 -18.58 -2.35 -20.80
CA VAL A 325 -17.28 -1.67 -20.79
C VAL A 325 -17.21 -0.63 -19.67
N GLN A 326 -18.28 0.15 -19.50
CA GLN A 326 -18.35 1.15 -18.44
C GLN A 326 -18.24 0.50 -17.06
N HIS A 327 -19.00 -0.56 -16.78
CA HIS A 327 -18.93 -1.26 -15.50
C HIS A 327 -17.61 -1.99 -15.28
N PHE A 328 -17.00 -2.56 -16.33
CA PHE A 328 -15.68 -3.17 -16.28
C PHE A 328 -14.59 -2.16 -15.88
N LEU A 329 -14.55 -1.00 -16.55
CA LEU A 329 -13.65 0.10 -16.19
C LEU A 329 -13.99 0.66 -14.79
N GLY A 330 -15.27 0.64 -14.41
CA GLY A 330 -15.78 0.89 -13.05
C GLY A 330 -15.16 0.00 -12.00
N GLY A 331 -15.15 -1.30 -12.27
CA GLY A 331 -14.52 -2.29 -11.41
C GLY A 331 -13.02 -2.06 -11.25
N LEU A 332 -12.32 -1.87 -12.37
CA LEU A 332 -10.88 -1.57 -12.41
C LEU A 332 -10.53 -0.33 -11.58
N ILE A 333 -11.22 0.78 -11.82
CA ILE A 333 -10.98 2.05 -11.12
C ILE A 333 -11.28 1.88 -9.63
N THR A 334 -12.38 1.24 -9.26
CA THR A 334 -12.74 1.03 -7.85
C THR A 334 -11.61 0.30 -7.11
N THR A 335 -11.08 -0.81 -7.64
CA THR A 335 -9.96 -1.53 -6.99
C THR A 335 -8.71 -0.67 -6.86
N LEU A 336 -8.39 0.12 -7.89
CA LEU A 336 -7.25 1.06 -7.87
C LEU A 336 -7.44 2.18 -6.84
N THR A 337 -8.66 2.70 -6.70
CA THR A 337 -9.02 3.75 -5.73
C THR A 337 -8.86 3.24 -4.30
N PHE A 338 -9.42 2.07 -3.99
CA PHE A 338 -9.32 1.45 -2.66
C PHE A 338 -7.85 1.14 -2.30
N THR A 339 -7.07 0.66 -3.27
CA THR A 339 -5.61 0.47 -3.11
C THR A 339 -4.89 1.80 -2.82
N THR A 340 -5.26 2.88 -3.51
CA THR A 340 -4.68 4.22 -3.29
C THR A 340 -5.04 4.75 -1.90
N MET A 341 -6.28 4.56 -1.45
CA MET A 341 -6.74 4.92 -0.11
C MET A 341 -6.00 4.15 0.98
N MET A 342 -5.79 2.84 0.77
CA MET A 342 -5.05 1.99 1.70
C MET A 342 -3.58 2.43 1.79
N HIS A 343 -2.95 2.69 0.64
CA HIS A 343 -1.59 3.22 0.59
C HIS A 343 -1.48 4.62 1.24
N CYS A 344 -2.49 5.47 1.09
CA CYS A 344 -2.54 6.76 1.80
C CYS A 344 -2.62 6.56 3.31
N THR A 345 -3.46 5.63 3.75
CA THR A 345 -3.71 5.32 5.16
C THR A 345 -2.49 4.72 5.85
N GLN A 346 -1.72 3.87 5.17
CA GLN A 346 -0.48 3.29 5.72
C GLN A 346 0.60 4.33 6.06
N ARG A 347 0.44 5.59 5.64
CA ARG A 347 1.31 6.70 6.07
C ARG A 347 0.86 7.36 7.39
N ALA A 348 -0.32 7.02 7.88
CA ALA A 348 -0.83 7.50 9.15
C ALA A 348 -0.28 6.65 10.32
N GLU A 349 -0.24 7.24 11.52
CA GLU A 349 0.11 6.53 12.75
C GLU A 349 -0.82 5.32 12.98
N ASP A 350 -0.28 4.20 13.46
CA ASP A 350 -1.00 2.93 13.64
C ASP A 350 -2.26 3.05 14.51
N SER A 351 -2.29 4.03 15.42
CA SER A 351 -3.41 4.33 16.32
C SER A 351 -4.62 4.97 15.64
N ILE A 352 -4.45 5.55 14.44
CA ILE A 352 -5.51 6.25 13.69
C ILE A 352 -5.79 5.63 12.31
N GLN A 353 -5.14 4.52 11.96
CA GLN A 353 -5.23 3.95 10.61
C GLN A 353 -6.65 3.54 10.22
N ALA A 354 -7.41 2.83 11.07
CA ALA A 354 -8.77 2.43 10.68
C ALA A 354 -9.72 3.62 10.64
N THR A 355 -9.56 4.60 11.55
CA THR A 355 -10.28 5.88 11.53
C THR A 355 -10.00 6.63 10.23
N HIS A 356 -8.74 6.72 9.81
CA HIS A 356 -8.34 7.40 8.59
C HIS A 356 -8.87 6.70 7.34
N TYR A 357 -8.80 5.37 7.27
CA TYR A 357 -9.39 4.61 6.17
C TYR A 357 -10.90 4.82 6.10
N SER A 358 -11.57 4.70 7.25
CA SER A 358 -13.02 4.88 7.38
C SER A 358 -13.46 6.28 6.98
N PHE A 359 -12.68 7.31 7.30
CA PHE A 359 -12.90 8.68 6.84
C PHE A 359 -12.85 8.78 5.31
N LEU A 360 -11.80 8.26 4.68
CA LEU A 360 -11.70 8.26 3.22
C LEU A 360 -12.84 7.46 2.57
N ALA A 361 -13.17 6.29 3.10
CA ALA A 361 -14.26 5.45 2.60
C ALA A 361 -15.64 6.10 2.76
N THR A 362 -15.84 6.87 3.84
CA THR A 362 -17.09 7.63 4.05
C THR A 362 -17.24 8.75 3.02
N LEU A 363 -16.16 9.50 2.74
CA LEU A 363 -16.15 10.54 1.71
C LEU A 363 -16.37 9.96 0.30
N GLU A 364 -15.78 8.80 0.05
CA GLU A 364 -15.94 8.04 -1.18
C GLU A 364 -17.42 7.70 -1.45
N VAL A 365 -18.12 7.18 -0.43
CA VAL A 365 -19.56 6.87 -0.49
C VAL A 365 -20.39 8.15 -0.64
N LEU A 366 -20.05 9.21 0.11
CA LEU A 366 -20.75 10.49 0.06
C LEU A 366 -20.71 11.09 -1.35
N GLY A 367 -19.55 11.08 -2.02
CA GLY A 367 -19.40 11.58 -3.38
C GLY A 367 -20.31 10.86 -4.37
N LYS A 368 -20.34 9.51 -4.31
CA LYS A 368 -21.21 8.68 -5.18
C LYS A 368 -22.69 8.93 -4.95
N LEU A 369 -23.12 8.90 -3.69
CA LEU A 369 -24.54 8.99 -3.35
C LEU A 369 -25.11 10.37 -3.66
N THR A 370 -24.37 11.42 -3.30
CA THR A 370 -24.80 12.80 -3.55
C THR A 370 -25.01 13.05 -5.03
N PHE A 371 -24.06 12.64 -5.87
CA PHE A 371 -24.17 12.88 -7.31
C PHE A 371 -25.19 11.98 -7.99
N SER A 372 -25.32 10.73 -7.56
CA SER A 372 -26.37 9.83 -8.09
C SER A 372 -27.77 10.40 -7.85
N ALA A 373 -28.00 11.06 -6.71
CA ALA A 373 -29.27 11.74 -6.43
C ALA A 373 -29.48 12.99 -7.29
N LEU A 374 -28.42 13.76 -7.55
CA LEU A 374 -28.50 15.00 -8.35
C LEU A 374 -28.58 14.75 -9.86
N ALA A 375 -28.07 13.61 -10.35
CA ALA A 375 -27.98 13.32 -11.78
C ALA A 375 -29.34 13.35 -12.50
N GLY A 376 -30.41 12.88 -11.85
CA GLY A 376 -31.77 12.93 -12.40
C GLY A 376 -32.24 14.37 -12.63
N GLY A 377 -32.07 15.24 -11.63
CA GLY A 377 -32.44 16.65 -11.77
C GLY A 377 -31.66 17.38 -12.87
N VAL A 378 -30.39 17.01 -13.12
CA VAL A 378 -29.62 17.54 -14.26
C VAL A 378 -30.24 17.12 -15.59
N VAL A 379 -30.68 15.86 -15.71
CA VAL A 379 -31.37 15.37 -16.91
C VAL A 379 -32.73 16.05 -17.08
N ASP A 380 -33.51 16.21 -16.02
CA ASP A 380 -34.82 16.86 -16.09
C ASP A 380 -34.72 18.32 -16.55
N MET A 381 -33.69 19.04 -16.10
CA MET A 381 -33.49 20.46 -16.43
C MET A 381 -32.91 20.70 -17.83
N PHE A 382 -31.99 19.84 -18.29
CA PHE A 382 -31.18 20.08 -19.49
C PHE A 382 -31.33 19.02 -20.58
N GLY A 383 -32.05 17.94 -20.31
CA GLY A 383 -32.18 16.77 -21.19
C GLY A 383 -30.96 15.84 -21.15
N PHE A 384 -31.13 14.64 -21.72
CA PHE A 384 -30.09 13.60 -21.71
C PHE A 384 -28.79 14.01 -22.40
N GLN A 385 -28.85 14.68 -23.55
CA GLN A 385 -27.65 15.02 -24.33
C GLN A 385 -26.71 15.96 -23.57
N VAL A 386 -27.24 17.06 -23.03
CA VAL A 386 -26.46 18.03 -22.26
C VAL A 386 -25.98 17.42 -20.94
N ALA A 387 -26.83 16.63 -20.27
CA ALA A 387 -26.44 15.93 -19.05
C ALA A 387 -25.27 14.95 -19.27
N PHE A 388 -25.27 14.19 -20.36
CA PHE A 388 -24.17 13.27 -20.67
C PHE A 388 -22.87 13.99 -21.06
N LEU A 389 -22.96 15.14 -21.75
CA LEU A 389 -21.80 16.00 -21.96
C LEU A 389 -21.25 16.55 -20.62
N PHE A 390 -22.13 16.90 -19.69
CA PHE A 390 -21.73 17.29 -18.34
C PHE A 390 -21.06 16.14 -17.57
N PHE A 391 -21.61 14.92 -17.63
CA PHE A 391 -20.98 13.73 -17.04
C PHE A 391 -19.61 13.44 -17.66
N LEU A 392 -19.48 13.61 -18.97
CA LEU A 392 -18.22 13.46 -19.69
C LEU A 392 -17.19 14.50 -19.25
N THR A 393 -17.58 15.77 -19.08
CA THR A 393 -16.65 16.82 -18.61
C THR A 393 -16.18 16.56 -17.18
N LEU A 394 -17.06 16.09 -16.29
CA LEU A 394 -16.68 15.66 -14.95
C LEU A 394 -15.67 14.49 -15.00
N SER A 395 -15.93 13.46 -15.81
CA SER A 395 -15.00 12.34 -15.98
C SER A 395 -13.65 12.79 -16.56
N ALA A 396 -13.64 13.64 -17.58
CA ALA A 396 -12.42 14.18 -18.17
C ALA A 396 -11.64 15.04 -17.15
N GLY A 397 -12.34 15.82 -16.32
CA GLY A 397 -11.75 16.60 -15.24
C GLY A 397 -11.05 15.71 -14.21
N THR A 398 -11.67 14.59 -13.82
CA THR A 398 -11.02 13.61 -12.91
C THR A 398 -9.82 12.94 -13.55
N ALA A 399 -9.90 12.60 -14.84
CA ALA A 399 -8.76 12.04 -15.57
C ALA A 399 -7.59 13.02 -15.61
N LEU A 400 -7.85 14.31 -15.83
CA LEU A 400 -6.83 15.36 -15.77
C LEU A 400 -6.26 15.54 -14.35
N HIS A 401 -7.10 15.48 -13.33
CA HIS A 401 -6.66 15.55 -11.93
C HIS A 401 -5.71 14.40 -11.58
N VAL A 402 -6.05 13.17 -11.98
CA VAL A 402 -5.20 11.98 -11.82
C VAL A 402 -3.92 12.12 -12.65
N TRP A 403 -4.03 12.61 -13.88
CA TRP A 403 -2.88 12.83 -14.76
C TRP A 403 -1.87 13.78 -14.10
N THR A 404 -2.30 14.96 -13.65
CA THR A 404 -1.43 15.95 -12.99
C THR A 404 -0.79 15.40 -11.71
N ALA A 405 -1.52 14.59 -10.93
CA ALA A 405 -1.00 13.94 -9.73
C ALA A 405 0.17 12.99 -9.98
N THR A 406 0.25 12.39 -11.18
CA THR A 406 1.41 11.58 -11.57
C THR A 406 2.67 12.40 -11.85
N PHE A 407 2.52 13.69 -12.20
CA PHE A 407 3.64 14.60 -12.45
C PHE A 407 4.07 15.39 -11.21
N THR A 408 3.12 15.80 -10.37
CA THR A 408 3.37 16.61 -9.16
C THR A 408 3.98 15.82 -8.01
N GLY A 409 3.99 14.49 -8.09
CA GLY A 409 4.58 13.62 -7.06
C GLY A 409 3.56 12.98 -6.12
N ALA A 410 2.29 13.39 -6.13
CA ALA A 410 1.27 12.87 -5.22
C ALA A 410 0.99 11.37 -5.41
N LEU A 411 1.00 10.90 -6.66
CA LEU A 411 0.94 9.48 -7.03
C LEU A 411 2.32 8.91 -7.41
N ARG A 412 3.38 9.72 -7.29
CA ARG A 412 4.74 9.22 -7.51
C ARG A 412 5.08 8.44 -6.26
N GLU A 413 5.12 7.13 -6.41
CA GLU A 413 5.73 6.27 -5.42
C GLU A 413 7.14 6.80 -5.17
N HIS A 414 7.32 7.50 -4.05
CA HIS A 414 8.59 7.44 -3.39
C HIS A 414 8.84 5.96 -3.22
N GLN A 415 9.88 5.48 -3.90
CA GLN A 415 10.45 4.17 -3.69
C GLN A 415 10.74 4.06 -2.19
N LEU A 416 9.75 3.64 -1.41
CA LEU A 416 10.03 2.67 -0.37
C LEU A 416 10.72 1.58 -1.16
N LYS A 417 12.06 1.59 -1.09
CA LYS A 417 12.82 0.38 -1.30
C LYS A 417 12.03 -0.65 -0.51
N GLU A 418 11.41 -1.59 -1.20
CA GLU A 418 11.28 -2.92 -0.64
C GLU A 418 12.72 -3.25 -0.18
N GLN A 419 12.98 -3.07 1.12
CA GLN A 419 13.79 -4.06 1.78
C GLN A 419 12.91 -5.30 1.69
N PRO A 420 13.23 -6.28 0.82
CA PRO A 420 12.73 -7.60 1.10
C PRO A 420 13.19 -7.90 2.52
N ASN A 421 12.23 -8.14 3.42
CA ASN A 421 12.49 -8.81 4.69
C ASN A 421 12.85 -10.26 4.38
N ASP A 422 13.99 -10.43 3.71
CA ASP A 422 14.69 -11.67 3.54
C ASP A 422 16.18 -11.33 3.54
N ALA A 423 16.85 -11.81 4.58
CA ALA A 423 18.23 -11.53 4.88
C ALA A 423 19.14 -11.94 3.70
N ARG A 424 19.76 -10.95 3.05
CA ARG A 424 21.18 -10.94 2.62
C ARG A 424 21.45 -9.75 1.71
N VAL A 425 22.16 -8.74 2.24
CA VAL A 425 22.78 -7.67 1.46
C VAL A 425 23.72 -8.28 0.40
N LYS A 426 23.24 -8.44 -0.84
CA LYS A 426 24.02 -9.11 -1.89
C LYS A 426 25.03 -8.20 -2.61
N TYR A 427 24.90 -6.87 -2.53
CA TYR A 427 25.84 -5.95 -3.20
C TYR A 427 26.03 -4.66 -2.41
N ARG A 428 27.28 -4.30 -2.10
CA ARG A 428 27.65 -3.00 -1.52
C ARG A 428 28.66 -2.30 -2.43
N TYR A 429 28.30 -1.12 -2.94
CA TYR A 429 29.15 -0.28 -3.78
C TYR A 429 29.72 0.86 -2.94
N VAL A 430 31.04 1.05 -2.95
CA VAL A 430 31.72 2.15 -2.24
C VAL A 430 32.61 2.90 -3.23
N VAL A 431 32.20 4.13 -3.56
CA VAL A 431 33.00 5.08 -4.34
C VAL A 431 33.37 6.24 -3.46
N ILE A 432 34.67 6.49 -3.35
CA ILE A 432 35.19 7.60 -2.55
C ILE A 432 36.12 8.43 -3.43
N HIS A 433 35.86 9.73 -3.44
CA HIS A 433 36.65 10.74 -4.13
C HIS A 433 37.59 11.45 -3.13
N SER A 434 38.86 11.56 -3.51
CA SER A 434 39.93 12.42 -2.96
C SER A 434 39.81 12.89 -1.51
N VAL A 435 40.59 12.27 -0.62
CA VAL A 435 40.82 12.70 0.77
C VAL A 435 42.26 12.33 1.18
N GLU A 436 42.88 13.07 2.11
CA GLU A 436 44.31 12.91 2.46
C GLU A 436 44.65 11.63 3.26
N TYR A 437 43.79 11.20 4.20
CA TYR A 437 43.96 10.00 5.04
C TYR A 437 42.66 9.19 5.14
N ARG A 438 42.74 7.85 5.11
CA ARG A 438 41.54 7.00 5.25
C ARG A 438 41.81 5.59 5.82
N TYR A 439 40.91 5.16 6.70
CA TYR A 439 40.72 3.80 7.21
C TYR A 439 39.39 3.20 6.70
N VAL A 440 39.35 1.93 6.29
CA VAL A 440 38.12 1.24 5.87
C VAL A 440 38.12 -0.20 6.39
N VAL A 441 37.15 -0.51 7.26
CA VAL A 441 36.84 -1.88 7.70
C VAL A 441 35.54 -2.29 7.04
N ILE A 442 35.52 -3.46 6.42
CA ILE A 442 34.27 -4.10 5.99
C ILE A 442 34.34 -5.56 6.39
N CYS A 443 33.32 -5.99 7.13
CA CYS A 443 33.15 -7.36 7.60
C CYS A 443 32.09 -8.08 6.75
N SER A 444 32.38 -9.33 6.39
CA SER A 444 31.51 -10.39 5.85
C SER A 444 30.49 -10.01 4.76
N VAL A 445 30.81 -10.26 3.48
CA VAL A 445 29.87 -10.12 2.35
C VAL A 445 30.15 -11.11 1.21
N LYS A 446 29.12 -11.59 0.48
CA LYS A 446 29.30 -12.57 -0.61
C LYS A 446 30.09 -12.03 -1.83
N TYR A 447 29.81 -10.81 -2.30
CA TYR A 447 30.44 -10.20 -3.48
C TYR A 447 30.81 -8.72 -3.23
N ARG A 448 31.99 -8.26 -3.66
CA ARG A 448 32.44 -6.86 -3.40
C ARG A 448 33.19 -6.17 -4.54
N TYR A 449 32.86 -4.87 -4.73
CA TYR A 449 33.55 -3.93 -5.63
C TYR A 449 33.95 -2.62 -4.91
N VAL A 450 35.23 -2.21 -4.98
CA VAL A 450 35.72 -0.94 -4.39
C VAL A 450 36.55 -0.14 -5.39
N VAL A 451 36.18 1.12 -5.60
CA VAL A 451 36.94 2.08 -6.42
C VAL A 451 37.35 3.27 -5.57
N ILE A 452 38.64 3.57 -5.54
CA ILE A 452 39.19 4.72 -4.83
C ILE A 452 40.07 5.52 -5.78
N HIS A 453 39.77 6.82 -5.86
CA HIS A 453 40.50 7.80 -6.65
C HIS A 453 41.39 8.66 -5.75
N SER A 454 42.71 8.66 -6.00
CA SER A 454 43.77 9.53 -5.44
C SER A 454 43.74 9.78 -3.92
N VAL A 455 44.65 9.14 -3.18
CA VAL A 455 44.82 9.32 -1.72
C VAL A 455 46.31 9.27 -1.37
N GLU A 456 46.78 9.92 -0.30
CA GLU A 456 48.20 9.87 0.07
C GLU A 456 48.59 8.60 0.84
N TYR A 457 47.83 8.25 1.90
CA TYR A 457 48.01 7.05 2.73
C TYR A 457 46.72 6.25 2.85
N ARG A 458 46.80 4.91 2.72
CA ARG A 458 45.61 4.04 2.75
C ARG A 458 45.83 2.74 3.53
N TYR A 459 44.86 2.43 4.41
CA TYR A 459 44.70 1.13 5.08
C TYR A 459 43.29 0.55 4.83
N VAL A 460 43.18 -0.72 4.39
CA VAL A 460 41.88 -1.39 4.18
C VAL A 460 41.92 -2.83 4.67
N VAL A 461 40.97 -3.17 5.55
CA VAL A 461 40.74 -4.52 6.06
C VAL A 461 39.45 -5.06 5.48
N ILE A 462 39.52 -6.31 4.99
CA ILE A 462 38.38 -7.02 4.41
C ILE A 462 38.40 -8.43 4.98
N ARG A 463 37.40 -8.76 5.80
CA ARG A 463 37.23 -10.08 6.40
C ARG A 463 36.12 -10.84 5.66
N SER A 464 36.44 -12.04 5.16
CA SER A 464 35.55 -13.07 4.58
C SER A 464 34.68 -12.62 3.38
N VAL A 465 35.08 -12.98 2.16
CA VAL A 465 34.33 -12.68 0.92
C VAL A 465 34.51 -13.77 -0.14
N LYS A 466 33.45 -14.18 -0.87
CA LYS A 466 33.56 -15.21 -1.92
C LYS A 466 34.27 -14.70 -3.19
N TYR A 467 33.88 -13.53 -3.71
CA TYR A 467 34.50 -12.90 -4.89
C TYR A 467 34.83 -11.42 -4.68
N ARG A 468 36.05 -11.00 -5.08
CA ARG A 468 36.54 -9.63 -4.83
C ARG A 468 37.19 -8.95 -6.04
N TYR A 469 36.79 -7.70 -6.29
CA TYR A 469 37.45 -6.77 -7.22
C TYR A 469 37.78 -5.40 -6.57
N VAL A 470 39.04 -4.97 -6.64
CA VAL A 470 39.48 -3.65 -6.09
C VAL A 470 40.35 -2.90 -7.08
N VAL A 471 39.96 -1.66 -7.38
CA VAL A 471 40.73 -0.71 -8.19
C VAL A 471 41.23 0.43 -7.32
N ILE A 472 42.53 0.69 -7.40
CA ILE A 472 43.16 1.80 -6.68
C ILE A 472 44.00 2.61 -7.66
N ARG A 473 43.69 3.90 -7.77
CA ARG A 473 44.41 4.82 -8.64
C ARG A 473 45.18 5.86 -7.81
N SER A 474 46.50 5.86 -7.95
CA SER A 474 47.44 6.88 -7.44
C SER A 474 47.50 7.02 -5.91
N VAL A 475 48.44 6.34 -5.24
CA VAL A 475 48.65 6.44 -3.77
C VAL A 475 50.14 6.44 -3.41
N LYS A 476 50.60 7.19 -2.39
CA LYS A 476 52.04 7.16 -1.99
C LYS A 476 52.36 5.88 -1.20
N TYR A 477 51.58 5.54 -0.17
CA TYR A 477 51.77 4.35 0.67
C TYR A 477 50.47 3.54 0.81
N ARG A 478 50.57 2.21 0.68
CA ARG A 478 49.42 1.31 0.77
C ARG A 478 49.70 0.07 1.63
N TYR A 479 48.76 -0.20 2.53
CA TYR A 479 48.61 -1.49 3.23
C TYR A 479 47.19 -2.05 3.05
N VAL A 480 47.07 -3.32 2.67
CA VAL A 480 45.76 -4.00 2.52
C VAL A 480 45.84 -5.41 3.08
N VAL A 481 44.93 -5.72 4.01
CA VAL A 481 44.74 -7.05 4.58
C VAL A 481 43.48 -7.67 4.00
N ILE A 482 43.57 -8.93 3.62
CA ILE A 482 42.44 -9.72 3.13
C ILE A 482 42.48 -11.07 3.82
N HIS A 483 41.38 -11.45 4.45
CA HIS A 483 41.20 -12.79 5.01
C HIS A 483 40.17 -13.55 4.18
N SER A 484 40.53 -14.79 3.81
CA SER A 484 39.70 -15.87 3.26
C SER A 484 38.82 -15.49 2.05
N VAL A 485 39.32 -15.76 0.84
CA VAL A 485 38.62 -15.48 -0.44
C VAL A 485 38.87 -16.56 -1.50
N GLU A 486 37.81 -16.97 -2.21
CA GLU A 486 37.86 -17.99 -3.28
C GLU A 486 38.50 -17.44 -4.57
N TYR A 487 38.01 -16.30 -5.08
CA TYR A 487 38.53 -15.66 -6.30
C TYR A 487 38.85 -14.17 -6.13
N ARG A 488 40.06 -13.78 -6.56
CA ARG A 488 40.57 -12.40 -6.37
C ARG A 488 41.19 -11.76 -7.62
N TYR A 489 40.78 -10.52 -7.89
CA TYR A 489 41.45 -9.61 -8.84
C TYR A 489 41.71 -8.21 -8.24
N VAL A 490 42.94 -7.70 -8.36
CA VAL A 490 43.32 -6.36 -7.86
C VAL A 490 44.14 -5.60 -8.89
N VAL A 491 43.66 -4.42 -9.27
CA VAL A 491 44.36 -3.49 -10.16
C VAL A 491 44.94 -2.34 -9.35
N ILE A 492 46.25 -2.12 -9.50
CA ILE A 492 46.97 -1.05 -8.81
C ILE A 492 47.70 -0.20 -9.84
N CYS A 493 47.38 1.10 -9.86
CA CYS A 493 48.00 2.05 -10.77
C CYS A 493 48.79 3.11 -9.98
N SER A 494 50.10 3.19 -10.21
CA SER A 494 51.05 4.17 -9.61
C SER A 494 51.06 4.25 -8.08
N VAL A 495 51.91 3.44 -7.44
CA VAL A 495 52.18 3.47 -5.98
C VAL A 495 53.68 3.42 -5.70
N LYS A 496 54.18 4.17 -4.70
CA LYS A 496 55.61 4.18 -4.35
C LYS A 496 56.03 3.01 -3.45
N TYR A 497 55.23 2.69 -2.42
CA TYR A 497 55.51 1.59 -1.48
C TYR A 497 54.26 0.72 -1.26
N ARG A 498 54.40 -0.61 -1.33
CA ARG A 498 53.29 -1.58 -1.32
C ARG A 498 53.54 -2.74 -0.37
N TYR A 499 52.59 -2.98 0.53
CA TYR A 499 52.45 -4.24 1.26
C TYR A 499 51.01 -4.77 1.13
N VAL A 500 50.86 -6.08 0.90
CA VAL A 500 49.56 -6.76 0.82
C VAL A 500 49.67 -8.10 1.54
N VAL A 501 48.94 -8.24 2.63
CA VAL A 501 48.85 -9.49 3.40
C VAL A 501 47.57 -10.23 2.99
N ILE A 502 47.68 -11.53 2.74
CA ILE A 502 46.58 -12.39 2.28
C ILE A 502 46.63 -13.67 3.07
N HIS A 503 45.55 -14.01 3.75
CA HIS A 503 45.39 -15.30 4.43
C HIS A 503 44.32 -16.13 3.71
N SER A 504 44.66 -17.37 3.33
CA SER A 504 43.86 -18.41 2.63
C SER A 504 43.23 -18.03 1.27
N VAL A 505 43.61 -18.73 0.17
CA VAL A 505 43.15 -18.46 -1.22
C VAL A 505 43.18 -19.71 -2.11
N GLU A 506 42.21 -19.83 -3.02
CA GLU A 506 42.11 -20.90 -4.02
C GLU A 506 42.67 -20.49 -5.42
N TYR A 507 42.37 -19.27 -5.93
CA TYR A 507 42.92 -18.76 -7.23
C TYR A 507 43.33 -17.27 -7.24
N ARG A 508 44.47 -16.90 -7.89
CA ARG A 508 45.09 -15.55 -7.79
C ARG A 508 45.59 -14.93 -9.11
N TYR A 509 45.18 -13.69 -9.41
CA TYR A 509 45.78 -12.81 -10.44
C TYR A 509 46.05 -11.37 -9.93
N VAL A 510 47.23 -10.81 -10.23
CA VAL A 510 47.64 -9.44 -9.84
C VAL A 510 48.34 -8.72 -10.99
N VAL A 511 47.78 -7.60 -11.45
CA VAL A 511 48.40 -6.74 -12.47
C VAL A 511 48.99 -5.49 -11.81
N SER A 512 50.30 -5.27 -12.00
CA SER A 512 51.04 -4.11 -11.48
C SER A 512 51.68 -3.33 -12.63
N LYS A 513 51.29 -2.05 -12.82
CA LYS A 513 51.98 -1.13 -13.74
C LYS A 513 52.84 -0.15 -12.94
N THR A 514 54.14 -0.38 -12.88
CA THR A 514 55.12 0.51 -12.25
C THR A 514 55.63 1.50 -13.30
N LYS A 515 55.43 2.82 -13.09
CA LYS A 515 56.12 3.83 -13.92
C LYS A 515 57.60 3.86 -13.52
N LYS A 516 58.50 3.31 -14.36
CA LYS A 516 59.95 3.53 -14.23
C LYS A 516 60.23 5.03 -14.39
N LYS A 517 60.76 5.69 -13.37
CA LYS A 517 61.41 7.00 -13.50
C LYS A 517 62.84 6.79 -13.98
N THR A 518 63.09 7.02 -15.27
CA THR A 518 64.44 7.03 -15.82
C THR A 518 65.16 8.32 -15.37
N LYS A 519 66.16 8.20 -14.50
CA LYS A 519 67.13 9.29 -14.23
C LYS A 519 68.13 9.32 -15.40
N LYS A 520 68.13 10.38 -16.21
CA LYS A 520 69.27 10.71 -17.09
C LYS A 520 70.13 11.76 -16.38
N LYS A 521 71.41 11.40 -16.17
CA LYS A 521 72.45 12.16 -15.47
C LYS A 521 72.73 13.52 -16.15
N THR A 522 73.04 14.50 -15.32
CA THR A 522 73.66 15.79 -15.64
C THR A 522 75.03 15.60 -16.30
N LYS A 523 75.33 16.33 -17.39
CA LYS A 523 76.70 16.76 -17.72
C LYS A 523 76.67 18.19 -18.30
N LYS A 524 77.56 19.01 -17.71
CA LYS A 524 77.86 20.42 -17.98
C LYS A 524 78.17 20.70 -19.45
N THR A 525 77.71 21.85 -19.98
CA THR A 525 78.58 22.80 -20.72
C THR A 525 78.01 24.23 -20.70
N LYS A 526 78.82 25.19 -20.23
CA LYS A 526 78.69 26.63 -20.51
C LYS A 526 79.24 26.91 -21.92
N LYS A 527 78.51 27.57 -22.82
CA LYS A 527 78.89 28.85 -23.49
C LYS A 527 77.93 29.22 -24.63
N LYS A 528 77.33 30.40 -24.46
CA LYS A 528 76.99 31.48 -25.41
C LYS A 528 76.91 31.17 -26.92
N THR A 529 75.78 31.58 -27.49
CA THR A 529 75.76 32.45 -28.68
C THR A 529 74.86 33.66 -28.39
N LYS A 530 75.40 34.85 -28.66
CA LYS A 530 74.80 36.18 -28.47
C LYS A 530 74.80 36.84 -29.84
N LYS A 531 73.65 37.32 -30.33
CA LYS A 531 73.45 38.47 -31.28
C LYS A 531 71.95 38.51 -31.67
N THR A 532 71.17 39.50 -31.17
CA THR A 532 70.70 40.76 -31.84
C THR A 532 69.67 40.52 -32.95
N LYS A 533 68.57 41.28 -33.17
CA LYS A 533 68.17 42.67 -32.81
C LYS A 533 66.63 42.82 -33.04
N ARG A 534 66.06 43.86 -32.42
CA ARG A 534 64.72 44.53 -32.55
C ARG A 534 64.27 44.85 -34.01
N PRO A 535 63.04 45.39 -34.33
CA PRO A 535 62.21 46.40 -33.59
C PRO A 535 60.64 46.24 -33.64
N LYS A 536 59.84 46.79 -32.68
CA LYS A 536 59.01 48.06 -32.59
C LYS A 536 57.47 47.94 -32.81
N GLN A 537 56.69 48.38 -31.79
CA GLN A 537 55.41 49.18 -31.75
C GLN A 537 54.17 48.71 -32.57
N GLU A 538 52.87 48.83 -32.18
CA GLU A 538 52.10 49.91 -31.52
C GLU A 538 50.65 49.45 -31.10
N ASP A 539 50.00 50.26 -30.24
CA ASP A 539 48.54 50.58 -30.06
C ASP A 539 47.43 49.75 -29.33
N GLN A 540 47.00 50.32 -28.18
CA GLN A 540 45.67 50.85 -27.73
C GLN A 540 44.30 50.12 -27.77
N LYS A 541 43.63 50.14 -26.59
CA LYS A 541 42.34 50.82 -26.22
C LYS A 541 41.13 50.02 -25.65
N THR A 542 40.84 50.31 -24.36
CA THR A 542 39.54 50.70 -23.69
C THR A 542 38.33 49.77 -23.41
N LYS A 543 37.89 49.87 -22.13
CA LYS A 543 36.53 50.20 -21.56
C LYS A 543 35.69 49.12 -20.82
N LYS A 544 35.42 49.44 -19.53
CA LYS A 544 34.16 49.38 -18.70
C LYS A 544 33.49 47.99 -18.50
N THR A 545 32.87 47.59 -17.38
CA THR A 545 32.09 48.32 -16.37
C THR A 545 31.88 47.50 -15.07
N LYS A 546 31.63 48.21 -13.96
CA LYS A 546 31.32 47.76 -12.58
C LYS A 546 29.87 47.22 -12.39
N LYS A 547 29.69 46.36 -11.37
CA LYS A 547 28.72 46.49 -10.24
C LYS A 547 29.20 45.54 -9.11
N LYS A 548 29.73 45.99 -7.94
CA LYS A 548 29.09 46.62 -6.73
C LYS A 548 27.87 45.80 -6.26
N LYS A 549 27.67 45.43 -4.98
CA LYS A 549 27.93 46.23 -3.75
C LYS A 549 27.64 45.42 -2.45
N THR A 550 28.46 45.67 -1.40
CA THR A 550 28.18 45.85 0.07
C THR A 550 27.46 44.74 0.88
N LYS A 551 27.91 44.22 2.05
CA LYS A 551 28.70 44.70 3.23
C LYS A 551 27.94 45.64 4.21
N LYS A 552 27.63 45.16 5.43
CA LYS A 552 27.79 45.79 6.79
C LYS A 552 27.22 44.82 7.87
N LYS A 553 28.02 44.26 8.81
CA LYS A 553 28.53 44.80 10.12
C LYS A 553 27.37 45.22 11.06
N THR A 554 27.21 44.69 12.28
CA THR A 554 28.03 44.84 13.52
C THR A 554 27.57 43.82 14.59
N LYS A 555 28.45 43.05 15.26
CA LYS A 555 29.23 43.31 16.51
C LYS A 555 28.43 43.13 17.81
N LYS A 556 28.69 42.04 18.58
CA LYS A 556 28.96 42.00 20.05
C LYS A 556 28.93 40.55 20.57
N THR A 557 30.01 40.11 21.20
CA THR A 557 30.11 38.90 22.06
C THR A 557 29.39 39.14 23.39
N PRO A 558 28.90 38.09 24.10
CA PRO A 558 29.70 37.60 25.25
C PRO A 558 29.59 36.08 25.56
N ARG A 559 30.67 35.55 26.15
CA ARG A 559 30.85 34.47 27.17
C ARG A 559 30.05 33.13 27.08
N ARG A 560 30.80 32.02 27.02
CA ARG A 560 30.40 30.63 27.33
C ARG A 560 30.30 30.39 28.86
N PRO A 561 29.34 29.61 29.37
CA PRO A 561 29.44 28.89 30.64
C PRO A 561 30.11 27.52 30.45
N LYS A 562 30.67 26.97 31.53
CA LYS A 562 31.63 25.85 31.58
C LYS A 562 31.00 24.52 32.01
N ASP A 563 29.67 24.39 31.95
CA ASP A 563 28.93 23.34 32.67
C ASP A 563 28.26 22.33 31.73
N GLN A 564 28.92 21.93 30.63
CA GLN A 564 28.38 20.93 29.68
C GLN A 564 29.33 19.74 29.42
N GLU A 565 30.53 19.72 30.02
CA GLU A 565 31.47 18.61 29.84
C GLU A 565 31.35 17.53 30.92
N GLU A 566 30.84 17.82 32.13
CA GLU A 566 30.68 16.81 33.20
C GLU A 566 29.43 15.92 33.06
N ASP A 567 28.39 16.36 32.34
CA ASP A 567 27.17 15.56 32.14
C ASP A 567 27.29 14.57 30.96
N GLN A 568 28.19 14.82 30.01
CA GLN A 568 28.46 13.88 28.90
C GLN A 568 29.33 12.69 29.36
N GLU A 569 30.31 12.94 30.23
CA GLU A 569 31.21 11.88 30.73
C GLU A 569 30.46 10.88 31.63
N LYS A 570 29.46 11.35 32.42
CA LYS A 570 28.60 10.45 33.22
C LYS A 570 27.59 9.63 32.41
N THR A 571 27.30 10.02 31.17
CA THR A 571 26.34 9.30 30.32
C THR A 571 27.05 8.19 29.54
N GLU A 572 28.31 8.42 29.12
CA GLU A 572 29.15 7.39 28.48
C GLU A 572 29.52 6.28 29.49
N ASP A 573 29.83 6.60 30.75
CA ASP A 573 30.12 5.60 31.79
C ASP A 573 28.93 4.69 32.15
N LEU A 574 27.69 5.13 31.89
CA LEU A 574 26.47 4.33 32.14
C LEU A 574 26.11 3.44 30.94
N GLU A 575 26.34 3.92 29.71
CA GLU A 575 26.16 3.10 28.50
C GLU A 575 27.20 1.96 28.46
N ASP A 576 28.45 2.21 28.86
CA ASP A 576 29.49 1.18 28.95
C ASP A 576 29.20 0.12 30.06
N GLN A 577 28.44 0.48 31.11
CA GLN A 577 28.03 -0.48 32.15
C GLN A 577 26.82 -1.33 31.74
N GLU A 578 25.90 -0.80 30.94
CA GLU A 578 24.80 -1.58 30.37
C GLU A 578 25.29 -2.55 29.29
N GLU A 579 26.23 -2.13 28.44
CA GLU A 579 26.77 -3.00 27.36
C GLU A 579 27.55 -4.20 27.94
N ASN A 580 28.31 -4.01 29.03
CA ASN A 580 28.99 -5.11 29.72
C ASN A 580 28.01 -6.07 30.43
N GLN A 581 26.85 -5.59 30.91
CA GLN A 581 25.83 -6.46 31.52
C GLN A 581 25.04 -7.27 30.48
N GLU A 582 24.88 -6.76 29.26
CA GLU A 582 24.29 -7.51 28.16
C GLU A 582 25.25 -8.59 27.63
N GLU A 583 26.55 -8.32 27.52
CA GLU A 583 27.56 -9.33 27.14
C GLU A 583 27.64 -10.48 28.16
N ASP A 584 27.63 -10.18 29.47
CA ASP A 584 27.62 -11.21 30.53
C ASP A 584 26.34 -12.06 30.54
N GLN A 585 25.21 -11.53 30.04
CA GLN A 585 23.95 -12.28 29.93
C GLN A 585 23.89 -13.17 28.69
N GLU A 586 24.48 -12.73 27.57
CA GLU A 586 24.61 -13.55 26.36
C GLU A 586 25.57 -14.73 26.59
N GLU A 587 26.70 -14.51 27.26
CA GLU A 587 27.67 -15.57 27.56
C GLU A 587 27.08 -16.65 28.49
N ASN A 588 26.26 -16.25 29.48
CA ASN A 588 25.53 -17.20 30.34
C ASN A 588 24.39 -17.95 29.63
N GLN A 589 23.85 -17.42 28.51
CA GLN A 589 22.86 -18.14 27.70
C GLN A 589 23.51 -19.16 26.78
N GLU A 590 24.66 -18.82 26.17
CA GLU A 590 25.42 -19.77 25.34
C GLU A 590 25.91 -20.96 26.18
N ASP A 591 26.40 -20.73 27.41
CA ASP A 591 26.82 -21.79 28.33
C ASP A 591 25.67 -22.72 28.78
N GLN A 592 24.42 -22.21 28.78
CA GLN A 592 23.23 -23.02 29.10
C GLN A 592 22.74 -23.83 27.90
N GLU A 593 22.89 -23.31 26.68
CA GLU A 593 22.56 -24.05 25.45
C GLU A 593 23.58 -25.16 25.19
N GLU A 594 24.88 -24.92 25.43
CA GLU A 594 25.94 -25.92 25.23
C GLU A 594 25.81 -27.10 26.22
N ASN A 595 25.42 -26.83 27.47
CA ASN A 595 25.11 -27.89 28.46
C ASN A 595 23.83 -28.68 28.12
N GLN A 596 22.86 -28.10 27.42
CA GLN A 596 21.65 -28.82 26.99
C GLN A 596 21.94 -29.74 25.80
N GLU A 597 22.80 -29.34 24.86
CA GLU A 597 23.21 -30.19 23.73
C GLU A 597 24.06 -31.39 24.18
N GLU A 598 24.97 -31.24 25.16
CA GLU A 598 25.73 -32.38 25.71
C GLU A 598 24.84 -33.41 26.43
N THR A 599 23.69 -33.01 26.96
CA THR A 599 22.78 -33.93 27.66
C THR A 599 21.87 -34.72 26.69
N GLU A 600 21.60 -34.20 25.49
CA GLU A 600 20.79 -34.88 24.47
C GLU A 600 21.59 -35.90 23.64
N GLU A 601 22.92 -35.75 23.51
CA GLU A 601 23.76 -36.69 22.75
C GLU A 601 23.93 -38.06 23.45
N ASP A 602 23.79 -38.12 24.78
CA ASP A 602 24.03 -39.33 25.58
C ASP A 602 22.81 -40.27 25.71
N THR A 603 21.67 -39.96 25.06
CA THR A 603 20.43 -40.76 25.18
C THR A 603 19.84 -41.32 23.86
N ALA A 604 20.57 -41.29 22.75
CA ALA A 604 20.09 -41.83 21.48
C ALA A 604 20.25 -43.37 21.36
N PRO A 605 19.20 -44.16 21.04
CA PRO A 605 19.29 -45.61 20.87
C PRO A 605 19.93 -46.01 19.52
N PRO A 606 20.59 -47.18 19.42
CA PRO A 606 21.38 -47.54 18.26
C PRO A 606 20.52 -47.79 17.01
N SER A 607 21.06 -47.33 15.89
CA SER A 607 20.42 -47.15 14.59
C SER A 607 20.17 -48.45 13.82
N ARG A 608 18.99 -48.52 13.16
CA ARG A 608 18.64 -49.49 12.12
C ARG A 608 19.57 -49.33 10.91
N LYS A 609 20.63 -50.13 10.85
CA LYS A 609 21.31 -50.55 9.61
C LYS A 609 21.42 -52.06 9.63
N ASN A 610 20.39 -52.74 9.13
CA ASN A 610 20.42 -54.12 8.62
C ASN A 610 18.99 -54.49 8.19
N LEU A 611 18.62 -54.19 6.94
CA LEU A 611 17.47 -54.78 6.24
C LEU A 611 17.54 -54.39 4.75
N ILE A 612 18.62 -54.81 4.09
CA ILE A 612 18.70 -54.97 2.64
C ILE A 612 19.45 -56.28 2.38
N SER A 613 18.76 -57.41 2.55
CA SER A 613 19.14 -58.73 2.04
C SER A 613 18.08 -59.71 2.50
N GLU A 614 16.95 -59.79 1.78
CA GLU A 614 16.10 -60.98 1.62
C GLU A 614 14.75 -60.55 1.04
N LYS A 615 14.63 -60.61 -0.29
CA LYS A 615 13.37 -60.93 -1.00
C LYS A 615 13.67 -61.10 -2.48
N THR A 616 14.37 -62.19 -2.78
CA THR A 616 14.41 -62.79 -4.12
C THR A 616 14.34 -64.31 -3.96
N GLN A 617 13.16 -64.83 -3.64
CA GLN A 617 12.75 -66.23 -3.88
C GLN A 617 11.33 -66.40 -3.32
N GLU A 618 10.32 -66.39 -4.18
CA GLU A 618 9.50 -67.57 -4.44
C GLU A 618 8.43 -67.25 -5.50
N HIS A 619 8.33 -68.19 -6.44
CA HIS A 619 7.33 -68.28 -7.50
C HIS A 619 5.95 -68.61 -6.92
N GLY A 620 4.91 -68.09 -7.58
CA GLY A 620 3.51 -68.46 -7.43
C GLY A 620 2.65 -67.62 -8.36
#